data_AF-A0A917W5R1-F1
#
_entry.id   AF-A0A917W5R1-F1
#
_cell.length_a   1.000
_cell.length_b   1.000
_cell.length_c   1.000
_cell.angle_alpha   90.00
_cell.angle_beta   90.00
_cell.angle_gamma   90.00
#
_symmetry.space_group_name_H-M   'P 1'
#
loop_
_entity.id
_entity.type
_entity.pdbx_description
1 polymer ?
#
loop_
_entity_poly.entity_id
_entity_poly.type
_entity_poly.pdbx_seq_one_letter_code
_entity_poly.pdbx_strand_id
1 'polypeptide(L)' 'MPSLFEFAGGEDALHRLEDVFYTSVLADPVLQPLFGAGKPHHVDDLTWFTAESFGGRTASAASWDSST' A
#
# COMPACT_ATOMS: atom_id res chain seq x y z
N MET A 1 5.74 -24.16 2.03
CA MET A 1 6.80 -23.14 2.22
C MET A 1 6.08 -21.84 2.51
N PRO A 2 6.43 -21.10 3.58
CA PRO A 2 5.73 -19.87 3.94
C PRO A 2 5.85 -18.82 2.82
N SER A 3 4.81 -17.98 2.68
CA SER A 3 4.79 -16.91 1.68
C SER A 3 5.66 -15.73 2.11
N LEU A 4 6.00 -14.84 1.18
CA LEU A 4 6.70 -13.60 1.52
C LEU A 4 5.84 -12.73 2.46
N PHE A 5 4.52 -12.78 2.32
CA PHE A 5 3.57 -12.09 3.20
C PHE A 5 3.71 -12.57 4.65
N GLU A 6 3.81 -13.88 4.86
CA GLU A 6 4.04 -14.46 6.19
C GLU A 6 5.40 -14.06 6.75
N PHE A 7 6.45 -14.06 5.93
CA PHE A 7 7.78 -13.60 6.36
C PHE A 7 7.85 -12.10 6.66
N ALA A 8 7.07 -11.29 5.93
CA ALA A 8 7.00 -9.85 6.13
C ALA A 8 6.21 -9.44 7.40
N GLY A 9 5.54 -10.39 8.06
CA GLY A 9 4.78 -10.15 9.28
C GLY A 9 3.29 -9.88 9.06
N GLY A 10 2.76 -10.21 7.89
CA GLY A 10 1.34 -10.08 7.56
C GLY A 10 0.87 -8.63 7.36
N GLU A 11 -0.45 -8.45 7.34
CA GLU A 11 -1.12 -7.20 6.96
C GLU A 11 -0.74 -6.01 7.85
N ASP A 12 -0.77 -6.18 9.19
CA ASP A 12 -0.40 -5.11 10.12
C ASP A 12 1.03 -4.60 9.92
N ALA A 13 1.96 -5.48 9.54
CA ALA A 13 3.35 -5.11 9.28
C ALA A 13 3.49 -4.36 7.97
N LEU A 14 2.77 -4.81 6.94
CA LEU A 14 2.73 -4.11 5.64
C LEU A 14 2.02 -2.77 5.75
N HIS A 15 0.95 -2.64 6.53
CA HIS A 15 0.27 -1.35 6.74
C HIS A 15 1.21 -0.29 7.33
N ARG A 16 2.00 -0.68 8.35
CA ARG A 16 3.03 0.20 8.91
C ARG A 16 4.14 0.54 7.91
N LEU A 17 4.51 -0.41 7.04
CA LEU A 17 5.48 -0.16 5.98
C LEU A 17 4.93 0.89 4.99
N GLU A 18 3.70 0.72 4.54
CA GLU A 18 3.07 1.62 3.57
C GLU A 18 2.78 3.01 4.15
N ASP A 19 2.45 3.11 5.43
CA ASP A 19 2.29 4.40 6.12
C ASP A 19 3.61 5.20 6.14
N VAL A 20 4.72 4.54 6.48
CA VAL A 20 6.06 5.15 6.47
C VAL A 20 6.48 5.51 5.04
N PHE A 21 6.27 4.60 4.09
CA PHE A 21 6.58 4.84 2.68
C PHE A 21 5.79 6.05 2.15
N TYR A 22 4.47 6.07 2.34
CA TYR A 22 3.62 7.15 1.83
C TYR A 22 3.95 8.49 2.46
N THR A 23 4.19 8.51 3.77
CA THR A 23 4.66 9.71 4.48
C THR A 23 5.98 10.23 3.89
N SER A 24 6.93 9.34 3.57
CA SER A 24 8.20 9.73 2.97
C SER A 24 8.05 10.29 1.55
N VAL A 25 7.15 9.71 0.75
CA VAL A 25 6.83 10.20 -0.60
C VAL A 25 6.24 11.61 -0.57
N LEU A 26 5.33 11.88 0.38
CA LEU A 26 4.72 13.21 0.51
C LEU A 26 5.69 14.27 1.04
N ALA A 27 6.75 13.87 1.74
CA ALA A 27 7.79 14.76 2.24
C ALA A 27 8.92 15.01 1.23
N ASP A 28 9.06 14.16 0.20
CA ASP A 28 10.12 14.28 -0.80
C ASP A 28 9.82 15.44 -1.78
N PRO A 29 10.72 16.43 -1.95
CA PRO A 29 10.45 17.60 -2.79
C PRO A 29 10.38 17.30 -4.29
N VAL A 30 10.95 16.19 -4.76
CA VAL A 30 10.85 15.74 -6.16
C VAL A 30 9.52 15.04 -6.39
N LEU A 31 9.04 14.26 -5.42
CA LEU A 31 7.81 13.48 -5.57
C LEU A 31 6.55 14.27 -5.18
N GLN A 32 6.61 15.14 -4.18
CA GLN A 32 5.45 15.86 -3.66
C GLN A 32 4.61 16.57 -4.74
N PRO A 33 5.18 17.23 -5.77
CA PRO A 33 4.39 17.83 -6.84
C PRO A 33 3.53 16.85 -7.64
N LEU A 34 3.91 15.56 -7.70
CA LEU A 34 3.17 14.51 -8.40
C LEU A 34 2.01 13.95 -7.57
N PHE A 35 2.14 13.96 -6.24
CA PHE A 35 1.19 13.36 -5.31
C PHE A 35 0.29 14.39 -4.58
N GLY A 36 0.61 15.68 -4.65
CA GLY A 36 -0.17 16.75 -4.06
C GLY A 36 -0.28 16.62 -2.54
N ALA A 37 -1.49 16.80 -2.00
CA ALA A 37 -1.77 16.64 -0.56
C ALA A 37 -1.93 15.18 -0.12
N GLY A 38 -1.87 14.23 -1.05
CA GLY A 38 -2.18 12.83 -0.81
C GLY A 38 -3.67 12.51 -0.68
N LYS A 39 -4.00 11.22 -0.53
CA LYS A 39 -5.38 10.71 -0.38
C LYS A 39 -5.50 9.88 0.91
N PRO A 40 -6.58 10.04 1.71
CA PRO A 40 -6.73 9.33 2.99
C PRO A 40 -6.68 7.80 2.92
N HIS A 41 -7.15 7.19 1.83
CA HIS A 41 -7.25 5.73 1.69
C HIS A 41 -6.02 5.07 1.03
N HIS A 42 -5.01 5.86 0.63
CA HIS A 42 -3.94 5.36 -0.22
C HIS A 42 -3.03 4.35 0.49
N VAL A 43 -2.85 4.48 1.81
CA VAL A 43 -2.07 3.52 2.61
C VAL A 43 -2.75 2.15 2.62
N ASP A 44 -4.09 2.12 2.72
CA ASP A 44 -4.86 0.87 2.70
C ASP A 44 -4.78 0.21 1.32
N ASP A 45 -4.93 0.98 0.25
CA ASP A 45 -4.82 0.49 -1.13
C ASP A 45 -3.42 -0.08 -1.43
N LEU A 46 -2.36 0.61 -0.98
CA LEU A 46 -0.98 0.12 -1.09
C LEU A 46 -0.76 -1.13 -0.26
N THR A 47 -1.33 -1.19 0.95
CA THR A 47 -1.21 -2.37 1.83
C THR A 47 -1.81 -3.59 1.15
N TRP A 48 -2.99 -3.45 0.54
CA TRP A 48 -3.64 -4.53 -0.18
C TRP A 48 -2.84 -4.97 -1.41
N PHE A 49 -2.35 -4.01 -2.20
CA PHE A 49 -1.50 -4.28 -3.36
C PHE A 49 -0.21 -5.04 -2.97
N THR A 50 0.49 -4.60 -1.93
CA THR A 50 1.73 -5.21 -1.44
C THR A 50 1.46 -6.58 -0.81
N ALA A 51 0.38 -6.73 -0.05
CA ALA A 51 -0.03 -8.01 0.52
C ALA A 51 -0.32 -9.05 -0.59
N GLU A 52 -1.05 -8.68 -1.63
CA GLU A 52 -1.30 -9.52 -2.80
C GLU A 52 0.01 -9.90 -3.51
N SER A 53 0.87 -8.91 -3.77
CA SER A 53 2.18 -9.12 -4.40
C SER A 53 3.06 -10.10 -3.62
N PHE A 54 2.92 -10.15 -2.29
CA PHE A 54 3.69 -11.00 -1.40
C PHE A 54 3.06 -12.39 -1.17
N GLY A 55 1.93 -12.68 -1.83
CA GLY A 55 1.21 -13.96 -1.73
C GLY A 55 0.26 -14.04 -0.53
N GLY A 56 -0.14 -12.90 0.05
CA GLY A 56 -1.29 -12.79 0.93
C GLY A 56 -2.60 -13.07 0.18
N ARG A 57 -3.70 -13.29 0.92
CA ARG A 57 -5.01 -13.48 0.28
C ARG A 57 -5.39 -12.19 -0.44
N THR A 58 -5.89 -12.32 -1.66
CA THR A 58 -6.47 -11.20 -2.41
C THR A 58 -7.70 -10.70 -1.65
N ALA A 59 -7.75 -9.40 -1.34
CA ALA A 59 -8.96 -8.76 -0.80
C ALA A 59 -10.11 -8.68 -1.84
N SER A 60 -9.93 -9.30 -3.01
CA SER A 60 -10.65 -9.16 -4.27
C SER A 60 -10.33 -7.85 -4.99
N ALA A 61 -10.20 -7.95 -6.31
CA ALA A 61 -10.06 -6.85 -7.27
C ALA A 61 -11.31 -5.93 -7.33
N ALA A 62 -11.98 -5.67 -6.20
CA ALA A 62 -13.35 -5.19 -6.09
C ALA A 62 -13.52 -3.69 -5.85
N SER A 63 -12.47 -2.87 -5.89
CA SER A 63 -12.61 -1.40 -5.80
C SER A 63 -11.81 -0.61 -6.83
N TRP A 64 -11.00 -1.27 -7.68
CA TRP A 64 -10.36 -0.62 -8.83
C TRP A 64 -11.35 -0.52 -10.01
N ASP A 65 -12.61 -0.18 -9.73
CA ASP A 65 -13.52 0.39 -10.73
C ASP A 65 -13.12 1.85 -10.89
N SER A 66 -12.43 2.13 -12.00
CA SER A 66 -12.08 3.46 -12.46
C SER A 66 -13.32 4.24 -12.92
N SER A 67 -14.23 4.53 -12.00
CA SER A 67 -15.37 5.42 -12.20
C SER A 67 -15.27 6.63 -11.27
N THR A 68 -14.30 7.51 -11.56
CA THR A 68 -14.38 8.99 -11.59
C THR A 68 -12.99 9.58 -11.80
#